data_AF-A0A3S0E6Q2-F1
#
_entry.id   AF-A0A3S0E6Q2-F1
#
_cell.length_a   1.000
_cell.length_b   1.000
_cell.length_c   1.000
_cell.angle_alpha   90.00
_cell.angle_beta   90.00
_cell.angle_gamma   90.00
#
_symmetry.space_group_name_H-M   'P 1'
#
loop_
_entity.id
_entity.type
_entity.pdbx_description
1 polymer ?
#
loop_
_entity_poly.entity_id
_entity_poly.type
_entity_poly.pdbx_seq_one_letter_code
_entity_poly.pdbx_strand_id
1 'polypeptide(L)'
;MPAPEARAYVVKTAVSDPTAAGFVFPAQKTMYGGKHIAAGDVVYVFASETHGGAGLIARGVVTTASSVPRCPGLARQTPRVSVQVQCTGVARRPLGRTELKPFSDCEDRQPQTELNFKCYRQATDKIVGIEPATATFLEGFF
;
A
#
# COMPACT_ATOMS: atom_id res chain seq x y z
N MET A 1 21.12 -11.38 -16.37
CA MET A 1 20.00 -11.41 -15.40
C MET A 1 19.17 -10.16 -15.65
N PRO A 2 17.92 -10.25 -16.10
CA PRO A 2 17.06 -9.06 -16.17
C PRO A 2 16.96 -8.46 -14.75
N ALA A 3 16.92 -7.13 -14.65
CA ALA A 3 16.61 -6.48 -13.39
C ALA A 3 15.28 -7.04 -12.86
N PRO A 4 15.14 -7.29 -11.54
CA PRO A 4 13.86 -7.71 -11.00
C PRO A 4 12.81 -6.68 -11.41
N GLU A 5 11.72 -7.13 -12.05
CA GLU A 5 10.61 -6.24 -12.40
C GLU A 5 10.13 -5.54 -11.14
N ALA A 6 10.12 -4.21 -11.16
CA ALA A 6 9.63 -3.40 -10.05
C ALA A 6 8.19 -3.81 -9.76
N ARG A 7 7.94 -4.26 -8.53
CA ARG A 7 6.61 -4.66 -8.10
C ARG A 7 5.87 -3.46 -7.55
N ALA A 8 4.55 -3.58 -7.49
CA ALA A 8 3.69 -2.55 -6.96
C ALA A 8 3.06 -2.99 -5.64
N TYR A 9 2.99 -2.03 -4.72
CA TYR A 9 2.43 -2.21 -3.39
C TYR A 9 1.48 -1.08 -3.04
N VAL A 10 0.55 -1.35 -2.13
CA VAL A 10 -0.24 -0.32 -1.45
C VAL A 10 0.18 -0.28 0.00
N VAL A 11 0.43 0.92 0.53
CA VAL A 11 0.57 1.18 1.95
C VAL A 11 -0.68 1.92 2.40
N LYS A 12 -1.51 1.27 3.20
CA LYS A 12 -2.63 1.92 3.89
C LYS A 12 -2.23 2.14 5.33
N THR A 13 -2.13 3.39 5.76
CA THR A 13 -1.71 3.73 7.12
C THR A 13 -2.10 5.16 7.49
N ALA A 14 -1.93 5.54 8.75
CA ALA A 14 -2.08 6.93 9.16
C ALA A 14 -1.01 7.81 8.50
N VAL A 15 -1.41 8.91 7.88
CA VAL A 15 -0.50 9.88 7.25
C VAL A 15 -0.83 11.27 7.78
N SER A 16 0.15 11.92 8.41
CA SER A 16 -0.03 13.24 9.02
C SER A 16 0.12 14.39 8.02
N ASP A 17 1.08 14.29 7.10
CA ASP A 17 1.28 15.25 6.01
C ASP A 17 1.14 14.55 4.66
N PRO A 18 -0.04 14.66 4.00
CA PRO A 18 -0.27 14.06 2.68
C PRO A 18 0.57 14.67 1.56
N THR A 19 1.17 15.84 1.77
CA THR A 19 1.93 16.60 0.76
C THR A 19 3.44 16.43 0.88
N ALA A 20 3.89 15.58 1.82
CA ALA A 20 5.31 15.35 2.06
C ALA A 20 6.03 14.84 0.81
N ALA A 21 7.24 15.36 0.57
CA ALA A 21 8.11 14.90 -0.52
C ALA A 21 8.62 13.46 -0.33
N GLY A 22 8.48 12.91 0.87
CA GLY A 22 8.79 11.52 1.18
C GLY A 22 8.08 11.06 2.44
N PHE A 23 7.92 9.75 2.57
CA PHE A 23 7.24 9.13 3.69
C PHE A 23 8.14 8.12 4.39
N VAL A 24 8.04 8.06 5.71
CA VAL A 24 8.71 7.06 6.54
C VAL A 24 7.64 6.25 7.25
N PHE A 25 7.57 4.95 6.94
CA PHE A 25 6.60 4.05 7.51
C PHE A 25 7.30 2.96 8.33
N PRO A 26 7.48 3.17 9.65
CA PRO A 26 8.16 2.21 10.50
C PRO A 26 7.26 1.01 10.78
N ALA A 27 7.84 -0.20 10.75
CA ALA A 27 7.26 -1.44 11.25
C ALA A 27 5.81 -1.72 10.84
N GLN A 28 5.44 -1.39 9.60
CA GLN A 28 4.10 -1.60 9.09
C GLN A 28 3.79 -3.10 9.01
N LYS A 29 2.57 -3.47 9.42
CA LYS A 29 2.09 -4.85 9.21
C LYS A 29 2.06 -5.13 7.72
N THR A 30 2.36 -6.36 7.34
CA THR A 30 2.28 -6.79 5.94
C THR A 30 1.28 -7.91 5.77
N MET A 31 0.53 -7.88 4.66
CA MET A 31 -0.40 -8.91 4.23
C MET A 31 -0.30 -9.10 2.73
N TYR A 32 -0.86 -10.18 2.18
CA TYR A 32 -0.96 -10.41 0.73
C TYR A 32 0.38 -10.16 -0.02
N GLY A 33 1.47 -10.76 0.47
CA GLY A 33 2.79 -10.61 -0.14
C GLY A 33 3.53 -9.29 0.18
N GLY A 34 2.95 -8.37 0.96
CA GLY A 34 3.56 -7.09 1.32
C GLY A 34 4.94 -7.19 2.00
N LYS A 35 5.28 -8.34 2.59
CA LYS A 35 6.61 -8.61 3.18
C LYS A 35 7.76 -8.64 2.16
N HIS A 36 7.44 -8.70 0.87
CA HIS A 36 8.42 -8.78 -0.21
C HIS A 36 8.80 -7.41 -0.79
N ILE A 37 8.22 -6.32 -0.28
CA ILE A 37 8.56 -4.97 -0.71
C ILE A 37 10.05 -4.69 -0.51
N ALA A 38 10.66 -4.11 -1.53
CA ALA A 38 12.08 -3.83 -1.62
C ALA A 38 12.34 -2.42 -2.16
N ALA A 39 13.59 -1.96 -2.07
CA ALA A 39 14.00 -0.73 -2.71
C ALA A 39 13.84 -0.85 -4.24
N GLY A 40 13.34 0.22 -4.87
CA GLY A 40 13.01 0.26 -6.30
C GLY A 40 11.56 -0.08 -6.63
N ASP A 41 10.80 -0.66 -5.71
CA ASP A 41 9.38 -0.94 -5.91
C ASP A 41 8.52 0.33 -5.92
N VAL A 42 7.41 0.27 -6.65
CA VAL A 42 6.40 1.34 -6.66
C VAL A 42 5.44 1.13 -5.49
N VAL A 43 5.09 2.22 -4.82
CA VAL A 43 4.13 2.20 -3.73
C VAL A 43 3.08 3.28 -3.89
N TYR A 44 1.82 2.90 -3.66
CA TYR A 44 0.67 3.79 -3.61
C TYR A 44 0.27 3.99 -2.15
N VAL A 45 0.25 5.24 -1.70
CA VAL A 45 -0.01 5.61 -0.32
C VAL A 45 -1.49 5.94 -0.17
N PHE A 46 -2.16 5.15 0.67
CA PHE A 46 -3.53 5.39 1.10
C PHE A 46 -3.51 5.93 2.54
N ALA A 47 -3.92 7.18 2.73
CA ALA A 47 -4.18 7.75 4.04
C ALA A 47 -5.43 7.08 4.63
N SER A 48 -5.23 6.37 5.74
CA SER A 48 -6.26 5.56 6.39
C SER A 48 -7.42 6.40 6.91
N GLU A 49 -8.63 6.11 6.45
CA GLU A 49 -9.84 6.87 6.80
C GLU A 49 -10.26 6.68 8.27
N THR A 50 -9.87 5.58 8.90
CA THR A 50 -10.06 5.40 10.35
C THR A 50 -9.19 6.34 11.18
N HIS A 51 -8.22 7.00 10.54
CA HIS A 51 -7.36 8.03 11.11
C HIS A 51 -7.63 9.41 10.49
N GLY A 52 -8.79 9.60 9.82
CA GLY A 52 -9.16 10.86 9.17
C GLY A 52 -8.53 11.08 7.78
N GLY A 53 -7.88 10.06 7.21
CA GLY A 53 -7.36 10.10 5.84
C GLY A 53 -8.45 10.06 4.77
N ALA A 54 -8.05 10.28 3.52
CA ALA A 54 -8.97 10.39 2.36
C ALA A 54 -8.83 9.23 1.34
N GLY A 55 -8.13 8.15 1.69
CA GLY A 55 -7.78 7.10 0.73
C GLY A 55 -6.48 7.42 -0.01
N LEU A 56 -6.41 7.13 -1.31
CA LEU A 56 -5.22 7.36 -2.15
C LEU A 56 -4.82 8.84 -2.14
N ILE A 57 -3.58 9.12 -1.74
CA ILE A 57 -3.03 10.48 -1.68
C ILE A 57 -1.77 10.66 -2.52
N ALA A 58 -0.94 9.61 -2.65
CA ALA A 58 0.36 9.74 -3.27
C ALA A 58 0.82 8.43 -3.93
N ARG A 59 1.75 8.58 -4.87
CA ARG A 59 2.58 7.52 -5.43
C ARG A 59 4.03 7.83 -5.08
N GLY A 60 4.82 6.80 -4.84
CA GLY A 60 6.25 6.94 -4.65
C GLY A 60 7.03 5.71 -5.05
N VAL A 61 8.35 5.82 -4.92
CA VAL A 61 9.31 4.73 -5.07
C VAL A 61 9.93 4.44 -3.72
N VAL A 62 10.00 3.17 -3.36
CA VAL A 62 10.65 2.74 -2.12
C VAL A 62 12.15 2.95 -2.25
N THR A 63 12.72 3.77 -1.36
CA THR A 63 14.17 4.03 -1.33
C THR A 63 14.87 3.03 -0.41
N THR A 64 14.21 2.60 0.66
CA THR A 64 14.73 1.59 1.59
C THR A 64 13.60 0.70 2.09
N ALA A 65 13.90 -0.58 2.31
CA ALA A 65 13.00 -1.52 2.95
C ALA A 65 13.79 -2.43 3.89
N SER A 66 13.32 -2.60 5.12
CA SER A 66 13.94 -3.48 6.11
C SER A 66 12.89 -4.30 6.84
N SER A 67 13.11 -5.62 6.89
CA SER A 67 12.26 -6.52 7.65
C SER A 67 12.46 -6.29 9.14
N VAL A 68 11.36 -6.20 9.90
CA VAL A 68 11.42 -6.10 11.36
C VAL A 68 11.59 -7.50 11.94
N PRO A 69 12.60 -7.73 12.81
CA PRO A 69 12.80 -9.01 13.47
C PRO A 69 11.55 -9.49 14.21
N ARG A 70 11.44 -10.81 14.35
CA ARG A 70 10.39 -11.39 15.17
C ARG A 70 10.72 -11.17 16.65
N CYS A 71 9.70 -10.82 17.44
CA CYS A 71 9.82 -10.78 18.89
C CYS A 71 10.05 -12.21 19.40
N PRO A 72 11.16 -12.46 20.13
CA PRO A 72 11.40 -13.76 20.77
C PRO A 72 10.25 -14.13 21.69
N GLY A 73 9.86 -15.41 21.71
CA GLY A 73 8.80 -15.93 22.58
C GLY A 73 7.37 -15.79 22.03
N LEU A 74 7.16 -15.09 20.90
CA LEU A 74 5.83 -15.03 20.27
C LEU A 74 5.67 -16.14 19.21
N ALA A 75 4.76 -17.09 19.47
CA ALA A 75 4.52 -18.23 18.57
C ALA A 75 4.06 -17.81 17.16
N ARG A 76 3.32 -16.69 17.05
CA ARG A 76 2.84 -16.13 15.78
C ARG A 76 2.98 -14.61 15.77
N GLN A 77 3.73 -14.10 14.79
CA GLN A 77 3.83 -12.68 14.51
C GLN A 77 3.52 -12.41 13.04
N THR A 78 2.61 -11.48 12.76
CA THR A 78 2.43 -10.94 11.40
C THR A 78 3.73 -10.28 10.95
N PRO A 79 4.29 -10.62 9.77
CA PRO A 79 5.52 -10.00 9.29
C PRO A 79 5.35 -8.48 9.18
N ARG A 80 6.39 -7.75 9.57
CA ARG A 80 6.43 -6.29 9.55
C ARG A 80 7.64 -5.80 8.77
N VAL A 81 7.47 -4.69 8.08
CA VAL A 81 8.54 -4.05 7.29
C VAL A 81 8.54 -2.56 7.58
N SER A 82 9.72 -1.98 7.75
CA SER A 82 9.93 -0.54 7.73
C SER A 82 10.32 -0.11 6.32
N VAL A 83 9.68 0.92 5.79
CA VAL A 83 10.02 1.45 4.46
C VAL A 83 10.19 2.96 4.48
N GLN A 84 11.08 3.45 3.63
CA GLN A 84 11.15 4.86 3.24
C GLN A 84 10.75 4.98 1.78
N VAL A 85 9.99 6.02 1.48
CA VAL A 85 9.37 6.24 0.18
C VAL A 85 9.67 7.65 -0.26
N GLN A 86 10.19 7.79 -1.48
CA GLN A 86 10.27 9.09 -2.15
C GLN A 86 8.96 9.32 -2.92
N CYS A 87 8.28 10.42 -2.64
CA CYS A 87 7.05 10.78 -3.35
C CYS A 87 7.39 11.19 -4.79
N THR A 88 6.63 10.66 -5.76
CA THR A 88 6.80 10.93 -7.20
C THR A 88 5.53 11.47 -7.86
N GLY A 89 4.40 11.45 -7.16
CA GLY A 89 3.14 12.02 -7.64
C GLY A 89 2.08 12.12 -6.55
N VAL A 90 1.18 13.09 -6.70
CA VAL A 90 0.02 13.30 -5.82
C VAL A 90 -1.25 12.93 -6.58
N ALA A 91 -2.19 12.28 -5.91
CA ALA A 91 -3.43 11.84 -6.53
C ALA A 91 -4.26 13.05 -6.99
N ARG A 92 -4.69 13.04 -8.25
CA ARG A 92 -5.48 14.12 -8.86
C ARG A 92 -6.98 13.94 -8.67
N ARG A 93 -7.42 12.75 -8.26
CA ARG A 93 -8.83 12.36 -8.08
C ARG A 93 -8.98 11.49 -6.83
N PRO A 94 -10.13 11.55 -6.14
CA PRO A 94 -10.34 10.76 -4.94
C PRO A 94 -10.42 9.26 -5.27
N LEU A 95 -9.85 8.44 -4.40
CA LEU A 95 -10.01 6.99 -4.39
C LEU A 95 -9.85 6.45 -2.97
N GLY A 96 -10.95 6.34 -2.24
CA GLY A 96 -11.00 5.84 -0.87
C GLY A 96 -12.12 4.83 -0.66
N ARG A 97 -12.52 4.69 0.60
CA ARG A 97 -13.59 3.79 1.03
C ARG A 97 -14.87 3.97 0.21
N THR A 98 -15.26 5.21 -0.06
CA THR A 98 -16.52 5.55 -0.74
C THR A 98 -16.53 5.03 -2.17
N GLU A 99 -15.45 5.26 -2.92
CA GLU A 99 -15.32 4.85 -4.32
C GLU A 99 -15.15 3.33 -4.44
N LEU A 100 -14.52 2.69 -3.46
CA LEU A 100 -14.23 1.25 -3.49
C LEU A 100 -15.34 0.38 -2.88
N LYS A 101 -16.28 0.96 -2.10
CA LYS A 101 -17.39 0.22 -1.47
C LYS A 101 -18.28 -0.57 -2.45
N PRO A 102 -18.64 -0.04 -3.63
CA PRO A 102 -19.47 -0.77 -4.57
C PRO A 102 -18.83 -2.06 -5.10
N PHE A 103 -17.49 -2.12 -5.12
CA PHE A 103 -16.72 -3.23 -5.70
C PHE A 103 -16.49 -4.36 -4.67
N SER A 104 -17.59 -4.99 -4.24
CA SER A 104 -17.56 -6.06 -3.23
C SER A 104 -17.75 -7.46 -3.82
N ASP A 105 -18.00 -7.56 -5.13
CA ASP A 105 -18.12 -8.84 -5.83
C ASP A 105 -16.72 -9.43 -6.07
N CYS A 106 -16.46 -10.61 -5.50
CA CYS A 106 -15.12 -11.21 -5.48
C CYS A 106 -14.74 -11.87 -6.81
N GLU A 107 -15.68 -12.08 -7.74
CA GLU A 107 -15.46 -12.88 -8.95
C GLU A 107 -15.10 -12.05 -10.19
N ASP A 108 -15.28 -10.73 -10.15
CA ASP A 108 -15.12 -9.85 -11.31
C ASP A 108 -13.66 -9.53 -11.68
N ARG A 109 -12.71 -9.90 -10.80
CA ARG A 109 -11.26 -9.66 -10.92
C ARG A 109 -10.89 -8.19 -11.23
N GLN A 110 -11.77 -7.24 -10.90
CA GLN A 110 -11.51 -5.83 -11.18
C GLN A 110 -10.44 -5.27 -10.22
N PRO A 111 -9.61 -4.30 -10.67
CA PRO A 111 -8.67 -3.60 -9.82
C PRO A 111 -9.27 -3.03 -8.53
N GLN A 112 -10.46 -2.42 -8.65
CA GLN A 112 -11.18 -1.85 -7.52
C GLN A 112 -11.61 -2.92 -6.50
N THR A 113 -12.02 -4.10 -6.99
CA THR A 113 -12.37 -5.25 -6.16
C THR A 113 -11.17 -5.73 -5.36
N GLU A 114 -9.99 -5.84 -5.98
CA GLU A 114 -8.75 -6.20 -5.30
C GLU A 114 -8.44 -5.18 -4.17
N LEU A 115 -8.52 -3.89 -4.47
CA LEU A 115 -8.25 -2.83 -3.51
C LEU A 115 -9.25 -2.84 -2.35
N ASN A 116 -10.56 -3.01 -2.64
CA ASN A 116 -11.59 -3.14 -1.62
C ASN A 116 -11.32 -4.36 -0.73
N PHE A 117 -11.02 -5.51 -1.33
CA PHE A 117 -10.73 -6.74 -0.60
C PHE A 117 -9.49 -6.60 0.31
N LYS A 118 -8.37 -6.12 -0.23
CA LYS A 118 -7.10 -6.06 0.51
C LYS A 118 -7.07 -4.93 1.55
N CYS A 119 -7.68 -3.78 1.26
CA CYS A 119 -7.56 -2.55 2.07
C CYS A 119 -8.77 -2.21 2.94
N TYR A 120 -9.98 -2.71 2.62
CA TYR A 120 -11.22 -2.27 3.26
C TYR A 120 -12.08 -3.38 3.85
N ARG A 121 -12.03 -4.61 3.31
CA ARG A 121 -12.73 -5.76 3.91
C ARG A 121 -12.22 -6.05 5.33
N GLN A 122 -10.93 -5.85 5.54
CA GLN A 122 -10.32 -5.76 6.86
C GLN A 122 -9.66 -4.39 6.96
N ALA A 123 -10.37 -3.42 7.53
CA ALA A 123 -9.99 -2.01 7.64
C ALA A 123 -8.84 -1.78 8.64
N THR A 124 -7.73 -2.48 8.44
CA THR A 124 -6.50 -2.37 9.23
C THR A 124 -5.39 -1.76 8.40
N ASP A 125 -4.47 -1.06 9.07
CA ASP A 125 -3.29 -0.50 8.41
C ASP A 125 -2.28 -1.61 8.07
N LYS A 126 -1.77 -1.56 6.85
CA LYS A 126 -0.94 -2.62 6.27
C LYS A 126 -0.27 -2.21 4.96
N ILE A 127 0.79 -2.93 4.63
CA ILE A 127 1.37 -3.01 3.28
C ILE A 127 0.85 -4.26 2.59
N VAL A 128 0.38 -4.13 1.35
CA VAL A 128 -0.13 -5.23 0.52
C VAL A 128 0.51 -5.20 -0.86
N GLY A 129 0.85 -6.38 -1.40
CA GLY A 129 1.20 -6.49 -2.81
C GLY A 129 -0.07 -6.42 -3.66
N ILE A 130 0.03 -5.82 -4.84
CA ILE A 130 -1.10 -5.69 -5.79
C ILE A 130 -0.77 -6.32 -7.14
N GLU A 131 -1.80 -6.70 -7.89
CA GLU A 131 -1.62 -7.22 -9.25
C GLU A 131 -1.20 -6.12 -10.23
N PRO A 132 -0.50 -6.47 -11.33
CA PRO A 132 -0.09 -5.49 -12.35
C PRO A 132 -1.25 -4.67 -12.93
N ALA A 133 -2.41 -5.29 -13.14
CA ALA A 133 -3.61 -4.58 -13.62
C ALA A 133 -4.06 -3.49 -12.65
N THR A 134 -3.94 -3.72 -11.34
CA THR A 134 -4.27 -2.75 -10.30
C THR A 134 -3.26 -1.63 -10.22
N ALA A 135 -1.97 -1.92 -10.45
CA ALA A 135 -0.97 -0.89 -10.60
C ALA A 135 -1.31 0.03 -11.79
N THR A 136 -1.60 -0.53 -12.96
CA THR A 136 -2.01 0.25 -14.16
C THR A 136 -3.26 1.10 -13.90
N PHE A 137 -4.26 0.54 -13.20
CA PHE A 137 -5.44 1.30 -12.80
C PHE A 137 -5.10 2.50 -11.89
N LEU A 138 -4.22 2.28 -10.89
CA LEU A 138 -3.79 3.33 -9.97
C LEU A 138 -2.94 4.42 -10.64
N GLU A 139 -2.13 4.09 -11.64
CA GLU A 139 -1.39 5.09 -12.43
C GLU A 139 -2.33 6.13 -13.05
N GLY A 140 -3.56 5.76 -13.40
CA GLY A 140 -4.56 6.69 -13.96
C GLY A 140 -5.03 7.80 -12.99
N PHE A 141 -4.59 7.79 -11.73
CA PHE A 141 -4.90 8.82 -10.74
C PHE A 141 -3.83 9.91 -10.63
N PHE A 142 -2.70 9.79 -11.33
CA PHE A 142 -1.52 10.67 -11.23
C PHE A 142 -1.19 11.37 -12.54
#